data_AF-A0A7X7S815-F1
#
_entry.id   AF-A0A7X7S815-F1
#
_cell.length_a   1.000
_cell.length_b   1.000
_cell.length_c   1.000
_cell.angle_alpha   90.00
_cell.angle_beta   90.00
_cell.angle_gamma   90.00
#
_symmetry.space_group_name_H-M   'P 1'
#
loop_
_entity.id
_entity.type
_entity.pdbx_description
1 polymer ?
#
loop_
_entity_poly.entity_id
_entity_poly.type
_entity_poly.pdbx_seq_one_letter_code
_entity_poly.pdbx_strand_id
1 'polypeptide(L)' 'MLRFVTSGESHGQGLVGIIEGLPAGLVINEEYINKELERRQKGYGRGGRMAIEKDQ' A
#
# COMPACT_ATOMS: atom_id res chain seq x y z
N MET A 1 -19.17 -2.85 10.39
CA MET A 1 -18.90 -3.29 9.00
C MET A 1 -17.62 -2.61 8.54
N LEU A 2 -16.70 -3.34 7.93
CA LEU A 2 -15.44 -2.78 7.44
C LEU A 2 -15.68 -2.02 6.14
N ARG A 3 -15.12 -0.82 6.00
CA ARG A 3 -15.18 -0.02 4.76
C ARG A 3 -13.78 0.35 4.32
N PHE A 4 -13.55 0.28 3.00
CA PHE A 4 -12.29 0.65 2.38
C PHE A 4 -12.56 1.58 1.20
N VAL A 5 -11.87 2.72 1.18
CA VAL A 5 -11.98 3.75 0.14
C VAL A 5 -10.57 4.12 -0.33
N THR A 6 -10.39 4.27 -1.63
CA THR A 6 -9.12 4.71 -2.22
C THR A 6 -9.33 5.95 -3.09
N SER A 7 -8.26 6.72 -3.25
CA SER A 7 -8.20 7.89 -4.13
C SER A 7 -6.78 8.11 -4.63
N GLY A 8 -6.64 8.83 -5.75
CA GLY A 8 -5.35 9.19 -6.36
C GLY A 8 -5.17 8.62 -7.77
N GLU A 9 -4.23 9.21 -8.51
CA GLU A 9 -3.89 8.87 -9.88
C GLU A 9 -2.43 8.39 -9.95
N SER A 10 -2.11 7.48 -10.88
CA SER A 10 -0.76 6.94 -11.03
C SER A 10 0.32 7.99 -11.37
N HIS A 11 -0.08 9.13 -11.93
CA HIS A 11 0.82 10.27 -12.22
C HIS A 11 0.44 11.52 -11.40
N GLY A 12 -0.44 11.36 -10.41
CA GLY A 12 -0.84 12.42 -9.50
C GLY A 12 0.19 12.63 -8.38
N GLN A 13 -0.12 13.52 -7.43
CA GLN A 13 0.77 13.82 -6.31
C GLN A 13 0.95 12.65 -5.33
N GLY A 14 -0.01 11.73 -5.27
CA GLY A 14 0.04 10.58 -4.37
C GLY A 14 -1.24 9.75 -4.39
N LEU A 15 -1.21 8.64 -3.66
CA LEU A 15 -2.33 7.74 -3.45
C LEU A 15 -2.77 7.77 -1.98
N VAL A 16 -4.07 7.64 -1.73
CA VAL A 16 -4.63 7.63 -0.37
C VAL A 16 -5.61 6.48 -0.22
N GLY A 17 -5.52 5.77 0.92
CA GLY A 17 -6.47 4.75 1.33
C GLY A 17 -7.05 5.07 2.72
N ILE A 18 -8.37 4.96 2.88
CA ILE A 18 -9.08 5.12 4.14
C ILE A 18 -9.75 3.80 4.49
N ILE A 19 -9.43 3.25 5.67
CA ILE A 19 -10.05 2.03 6.20
C ILE A 19 -10.83 2.39 7.46
N GLU A 20 -12.13 2.13 7.45
CA GLU A 20 -13.04 2.41 8.57
C GLU A 20 -13.59 1.11 9.17
N GLY A 21 -13.94 1.17 10.46
CA GLY A 21 -14.54 0.04 11.18
C GLY A 21 -13.54 -1.01 11.67
N LEU A 22 -12.26 -0.66 11.78
CA LEU A 22 -11.25 -1.49 12.45
C LEU A 22 -11.45 -1.48 13.98
N PRO A 23 -11.23 -2.62 14.65
CA PRO A 23 -11.27 -2.67 16.11
C PRO A 23 -10.13 -1.85 16.71
N ALA A 24 -10.40 -1.21 17.85
CA ALA A 24 -9.37 -0.55 18.64
C ALA A 24 -8.35 -1.57 19.16
N GLY A 25 -7.10 -1.13 19.36
CA GLY A 25 -6.01 -1.99 19.84
C GLY A 25 -5.39 -2.90 18.78
N LEU A 26 -5.84 -2.84 17.52
CA LEU A 26 -5.11 -3.45 16.42
C LEU A 26 -3.76 -2.75 16.26
N VAL A 27 -2.68 -3.51 16.43
CA VAL A 27 -1.33 -3.02 16.20
C VAL A 27 -1.08 -2.98 14.69
N ILE A 28 -0.88 -1.79 14.16
CA ILE A 28 -0.45 -1.56 12.78
C ILE A 28 0.59 -0.45 12.78
N ASN A 29 1.61 -0.60 11.94
CA ASN A 29 2.65 0.39 11.76
C ASN A 29 3.05 0.47 10.29
N GLU A 30 3.82 1.49 9.95
CA GLU A 30 4.27 1.77 8.58
C GLU A 30 5.16 0.64 8.04
N GLU A 31 6.04 0.07 8.88
CA GLU A 31 6.96 -1.01 8.48
C GLU A 31 6.21 -2.25 7.99
N TYR A 32 5.12 -2.62 8.67
CA TYR A 32 4.25 -3.72 8.25
C TYR A 32 3.64 -3.45 6.87
N ILE A 33 3.16 -2.23 6.63
CA ILE A 33 2.55 -1.83 5.36
C ILE A 33 3.58 -1.84 4.24
N ASN A 34 4.75 -1.24 4.47
CA ASN A 34 5.85 -1.17 3.51
C ASN A 34 6.38 -2.54 3.11
N LYS A 35 6.47 -3.47 4.06
CA LYS A 35 6.83 -4.86 3.76
C LYS A 35 5.83 -5.54 2.82
N GLU A 36 4.54 -5.31 3.02
CA GLU A 36 3.50 -5.85 2.13
C GLU A 36 3.51 -5.18 0.76
N LEU A 37 3.81 -3.88 0.68
CA LEU A 37 4.04 -3.19 -0.59
C LEU A 37 5.26 -3.73 -1.33
N GLU A 38 6.38 -3.97 -0.65
CA GLU A 38 7.60 -4.53 -1.25
C GLU A 38 7.37 -5.94 -1.81
N ARG A 39 6.52 -6.75 -1.16
CA ARG A 39 6.10 -8.06 -1.72
C ARG A 39 5.40 -7.89 -3.07
N ARG A 40 4.76 -6.74 -3.33
CA ARG A 40 4.21 -6.38 -4.65
C ARG A 40 5.27 -5.97 -5.67
N GLN A 41 6.55 -6.12 -5.39
CA GLN A 41 7.61 -5.90 -6.38
C GLN A 41 8.36 -7.20 -6.74
N LYS A 42 8.14 -8.29 -5.99
CA LYS A 42 8.86 -9.57 -6.12
C LYS A 42 8.12 -10.59 -7.01
N GLY A 43 8.83 -11.47 -7.71
CA GLY A 43 8.25 -12.57 -8.49
C GLY A 43 8.65 -12.61 -9.96
N TYR A 44 8.64 -13.80 -10.55
CA TYR A 44 9.05 -14.03 -11.94
C TYR A 44 8.15 -13.25 -12.91
N GLY A 45 8.75 -12.55 -13.87
CA GLY A 45 8.02 -11.73 -14.86
C GLY A 45 7.62 -10.33 -14.39
N ARG A 46 7.97 -9.90 -13.17
CA ARG A 46 7.81 -8.48 -12.80
C ARG A 46 8.81 -7.60 -13.53
N GLY A 47 8.30 -6.57 -14.20
CA GLY A 47 9.09 -5.63 -14.97
C GLY A 47 9.86 -4.62 -14.11
N GLY A 48 10.92 -4.05 -14.68
CA GLY A 48 11.82 -3.12 -13.98
C GLY A 48 11.16 -1.84 -13.42
N ARG A 49 9.94 -1.50 -13.87
CA ARG A 49 9.17 -0.36 -13.33
C ARG A 49 8.82 -0.53 -11.86
N MET A 50 8.43 -1.73 -11.43
CA MET A 50 8.14 -1.98 -10.00
C MET A 50 9.42 -2.09 -9.17
N ALA A 51 10.57 -2.40 -9.77
CA ALA A 51 11.83 -2.54 -9.06
C ALA A 51 12.47 -1.19 -8.65
N ILE A 52 11.96 -0.08 -9.19
CA ILE A 52 12.42 1.27 -8.87
C ILE A 52 11.46 2.04 -7.95
N GLU A 53 10.28 1.47 -7.66
CA GLU A 53 9.33 2.06 -6.69
C GLU A 53 9.92 1.97 -5.28
N LYS A 54 10.17 3.14 -4.69
CA LYS A 54 10.72 3.29 -3.33
C LYS A 54 9.80 4.11 -2.43
N ASP A 55 8.59 4.34 -2.88
CA ASP A 55 7.60 5.10 -2.13
C ASP A 55 7.24 4.35 -0.83
N GLN A 56 7.05 5.12 0.24
CA GLN A 56 6.72 4.67 1.59
C GLN A 56 5.27 5.05 1.92
#